data_AF-A0A4U5VJ27-F1
#
_entry.id   AF-A0A4U5VJ27-F1
#
_cell.length_a   1.000
_cell.length_b   1.000
_cell.length_c   1.000
_cell.angle_alpha   90.00
_cell.angle_beta   90.00
_cell.angle_gamma   90.00
#
_symmetry.space_group_name_H-M   'P 1'
#
loop_
_entity.id
_entity.type
_entity.pdbx_description
1 polymer ?
#
loop_
_entity_poly.entity_id
_entity_poly.type
_entity_poly.pdbx_seq_one_letter_code
_entity_poly.pdbx_strand_id
1 'polypeptide(L)'
;MPRGVQVFLERAQLLLYGISHNNIPGQHTDSVILPLAQPLFSLSLSLSLSLSPVTRTRLRTEHLLVSGMYPERTRAAHQQRPDYDDTPTPEFLNPSWMATIPDDLPLSEVTMPGTHNTMALYGGVYAECQTWSLASQLRAGIRYLDIRVRHVKGNLILHHGVSYQRGHFGHVLEGVADFLREYPSETVLMRLREEFSETYDIYGAVVDYIHRYAHWDLLWHSRLVPTMAEARGKLIVLQEFAGPDLGMRYGSLDIADDWKVPTLMHVEDKWQSVYEHLEAAPTGNKAQIFLTYSSGAGVFAYPRAIAQRINPQLYDYLRAKTELNQRLGIICMDFPAAPLIQTIIGFQMKEPYIPIYLIVLGVSSISSLTLTYAKSIWDDGFACILSHGCMAVLHLFSFCWFIAGNVWVYPIYPPNYTHEGPRYCQKTAYLFAFIVTTVVWASLALACCCGCSFSAITCCTTILARRRLIPNRNSSYGAISDEPPAGDV
;
A
#
# COMPACT_ATOMS: atom_id res chain seq x y z
N MET A 1 -1.15 34.05 4.01
CA MET A 1 0.01 34.96 3.82
C MET A 1 -0.40 36.13 2.95
N PRO A 2 0.14 37.35 3.16
CA PRO A 2 -0.13 38.47 2.26
C PRO A 2 0.48 38.22 0.88
N ARG A 3 -0.25 38.57 -0.18
CA ARG A 3 0.08 38.38 -1.62
C ARG A 3 1.53 38.73 -2.01
N GLY A 4 2.21 39.59 -1.25
CA GLY A 4 3.58 40.04 -1.55
C GLY A 4 4.67 38.98 -1.43
N VAL A 5 4.54 38.00 -0.53
CA VAL A 5 5.58 36.96 -0.34
C VAL A 5 5.55 35.92 -1.46
N GLN A 6 4.35 35.59 -1.95
CA GLN A 6 4.16 34.70 -3.10
C GLN A 6 4.71 35.34 -4.37
N VAL A 7 4.40 36.62 -4.62
CA VAL A 7 4.94 37.36 -5.76
C VAL A 7 6.47 37.50 -5.70
N PHE A 8 7.06 37.61 -4.50
CA PHE A 8 8.52 37.67 -4.34
C PHE A 8 9.20 36.33 -4.66
N LEU A 9 8.67 35.22 -4.15
CA LEU A 9 9.18 33.87 -4.47
C LEU A 9 9.00 33.53 -5.94
N GLU A 10 7.89 33.93 -6.56
CA GLU A 10 7.63 33.80 -8.00
C GLU A 10 8.61 34.63 -8.84
N ARG A 11 8.90 35.87 -8.44
CA ARG A 11 9.91 36.71 -9.13
C ARG A 11 11.32 36.15 -8.98
N ALA A 12 11.67 35.60 -7.82
CA ALA A 12 12.95 34.93 -7.61
C ALA A 12 13.06 33.64 -8.44
N GLN A 13 11.99 32.84 -8.53
CA GLN A 13 11.91 31.67 -9.41
C GLN A 13 11.98 32.05 -10.90
N LEU A 14 11.29 33.12 -11.33
CA LEU A 14 11.38 33.63 -12.71
C LEU A 14 12.80 34.13 -13.06
N LEU A 15 13.48 34.80 -12.12
CA LEU A 15 14.88 35.22 -12.27
C LEU A 15 15.83 34.03 -12.39
N LEU A 16 15.66 32.99 -11.58
CA LEU A 16 16.46 31.77 -11.64
C LEU A 16 16.13 30.92 -12.89
N TYR A 17 14.87 30.92 -13.32
CA TYR A 17 14.41 30.24 -14.55
C TYR A 17 14.98 30.89 -15.81
N GLY A 18 14.99 32.23 -15.88
CA GLY A 18 15.58 32.98 -17.00
C GLY A 18 17.08 32.72 -17.20
N ILE A 19 17.81 32.42 -16.13
CA ILE A 19 19.23 32.05 -16.18
C ILE A 19 19.43 30.64 -16.76
N SER A 20 18.45 29.74 -16.61
CA SER A 20 18.54 28.34 -17.04
C SER A 20 18.07 28.08 -18.49
N HIS A 21 17.45 29.04 -19.19
CA HIS A 21 16.75 28.79 -20.47
C HIS A 21 17.33 29.44 -21.72
N ASN A 22 18.48 30.13 -21.65
CA ASN A 22 19.19 30.61 -22.85
C ASN A 22 20.07 29.53 -23.51
N ASN A 23 19.49 28.40 -23.90
CA ASN A 23 20.17 27.42 -24.77
C ASN A 23 19.17 26.75 -25.71
N ILE A 24 19.02 27.32 -26.92
CA ILE A 24 18.41 26.68 -28.08
C ILE A 24 19.54 25.98 -28.85
N PRO A 25 19.44 24.67 -29.17
CA PRO A 25 20.48 23.99 -29.91
C PRO A 25 20.34 24.28 -31.41
N GLY A 26 21.32 24.99 -31.97
CA GLY A 26 21.49 25.12 -33.42
C GLY A 26 21.47 26.55 -33.94
N GLN A 27 22.50 27.34 -33.62
CA GLN A 27 23.03 28.38 -34.50
C GLN A 27 24.44 28.76 -34.01
N HIS A 28 25.43 28.53 -34.88
CA HIS A 28 26.76 29.11 -34.73
C HIS A 28 26.65 30.63 -34.91
N THR A 29 26.84 31.40 -33.84
CA THR A 29 27.42 32.75 -33.93
C THR A 29 28.12 33.07 -32.62
N ASP A 30 29.45 33.14 -32.68
CA ASP A 30 30.25 33.85 -31.70
C ASP A 30 29.80 35.32 -31.63
N SER A 31 29.92 35.89 -30.43
CA SER A 31 29.74 37.30 -30.06
C SER A 31 28.31 37.83 -29.90
N VAL A 32 28.14 38.60 -28.80
CA VAL A 32 26.97 39.39 -28.38
C VAL A 32 25.96 38.67 -27.48
N ILE A 33 26.29 38.46 -26.19
CA ILE A 33 25.39 38.77 -25.03
C ILE A 33 26.25 39.20 -23.83
N LEU A 34 26.64 40.48 -23.83
CA LEU A 34 27.05 41.25 -22.65
C LEU A 34 26.33 42.59 -22.85
N PRO A 35 25.05 42.77 -22.43
CA PRO A 35 24.79 43.31 -21.08
C PRO A 35 23.33 43.13 -20.57
N LEU A 36 23.06 42.33 -19.54
CA LEU A 36 21.86 42.54 -18.68
C LEU A 36 22.02 42.00 -17.25
N ALA A 37 23.25 41.69 -16.82
CA ALA A 37 23.59 41.26 -15.46
C ALA A 37 24.23 42.38 -14.60
N GLN A 38 24.06 43.66 -14.98
CA GLN A 38 24.67 44.78 -14.24
C GLN A 38 23.80 45.43 -13.13
N PRO A 39 22.44 45.36 -13.09
CA PRO A 39 21.72 46.04 -12.01
C PRO A 39 21.68 45.29 -10.66
N LEU A 40 21.88 43.96 -10.64
CA LEU A 40 21.85 43.17 -9.38
C LEU A 40 23.25 43.00 -8.76
N PHE A 41 24.31 43.09 -9.56
CA PHE A 41 25.70 43.09 -9.06
C PHE A 41 26.10 44.41 -8.41
N SER A 42 25.50 45.53 -8.81
CA SER A 42 25.79 46.85 -8.26
C SER A 42 25.06 47.13 -6.93
N LEU A 43 23.95 46.44 -6.64
CA LEU A 43 23.24 46.54 -5.35
C LEU A 43 23.87 45.69 -4.24
N SER A 44 24.49 44.56 -4.54
CA SER A 44 25.23 43.76 -3.54
C SER A 44 26.61 44.37 -3.20
N LEU A 45 27.25 45.03 -4.18
CA LEU A 45 28.53 45.70 -3.98
C LEU A 45 28.41 47.04 -3.23
N SER A 46 27.28 47.74 -3.36
CA SER A 46 27.02 48.99 -2.64
C SER A 46 26.57 48.77 -1.18
N LEU A 47 25.93 47.63 -0.85
CA LEU A 47 25.61 47.27 0.55
C LEU A 47 26.81 46.69 1.32
N SER A 48 27.83 46.15 0.65
CA SER A 48 28.99 45.51 1.30
C SER A 48 30.08 46.51 1.75
N LEU A 49 29.95 47.79 1.42
CA LEU A 49 30.84 48.86 1.89
C LEU A 49 30.44 49.47 3.24
N SER A 50 29.34 49.02 3.86
CA SER A 50 28.84 49.53 5.16
C SER A 50 28.98 48.54 6.34
N LEU A 51 29.60 47.37 6.16
CA LEU A 51 29.61 46.31 7.18
C LEU A 51 31.01 46.10 7.80
N SER A 52 31.02 45.73 9.08
CA SER A 52 32.23 45.60 9.90
C SER A 52 33.17 44.47 9.43
N PRO A 53 34.46 44.50 9.82
CA PRO A 53 35.47 43.55 9.35
C PRO A 53 35.12 42.07 9.60
N VAL A 54 34.34 41.78 10.66
CA VAL A 54 33.93 40.42 11.04
C VAL A 54 32.91 39.83 10.07
N THR A 55 32.04 40.67 9.48
CA THR A 55 31.03 40.25 8.51
C THR A 55 31.66 39.96 7.13
N ARG A 56 32.77 40.63 6.81
CA ARG A 56 33.51 40.48 5.55
C ARG A 56 34.21 39.12 5.42
N THR A 57 34.64 38.52 6.53
CA THR A 57 35.28 37.20 6.54
C THR A 57 34.26 36.07 6.34
N ARG A 58 33.04 36.22 6.89
CA ARG A 58 31.94 35.23 6.74
C ARG A 58 31.42 35.15 5.30
N LEU A 59 31.28 36.31 4.64
CA LEU A 59 30.91 36.39 3.22
C LEU A 59 32.00 35.86 2.28
N ARG A 60 33.28 35.93 2.66
CA ARG A 60 34.39 35.39 1.84
C ARG A 60 34.44 33.86 1.87
N THR A 61 34.05 33.24 2.99
CA THR A 61 33.86 31.79 3.09
C THR A 61 32.64 31.32 2.29
N GLU A 62 31.55 32.11 2.27
CA GLU A 62 30.39 31.85 1.41
C GLU A 62 30.69 32.06 -0.08
N HIS A 63 31.55 33.03 -0.44
CA HIS A 63 31.97 33.25 -1.83
C HIS A 63 32.84 32.11 -2.39
N LEU A 64 33.62 31.44 -1.54
CA LEU A 64 34.38 30.25 -1.93
C LEU A 64 33.48 29.02 -2.13
N LEU A 65 32.37 28.93 -1.38
CA LEU A 65 31.33 27.92 -1.56
C LEU A 65 30.52 28.15 -2.86
N VAL A 66 30.27 29.40 -3.23
CA VAL A 66 29.54 29.74 -4.47
C VAL A 66 30.41 29.57 -5.73
N SER A 67 31.73 29.79 -5.65
CA SER A 67 32.62 29.58 -6.81
C SER A 67 32.92 28.10 -7.12
N GLY A 68 32.60 27.18 -6.20
CA GLY A 68 32.63 25.72 -6.43
C GLY A 68 31.33 25.16 -7.03
N MET A 69 30.34 26.01 -7.32
CA MET A 69 28.99 25.64 -7.80
C MET A 69 28.74 25.93 -9.29
N TYR A 70 29.80 26.09 -10.11
CA TYR A 70 29.66 25.75 -11.53
C TYR A 70 30.01 24.27 -11.67
N PRO A 71 29.04 23.35 -11.74
CA PRO A 71 29.37 22.01 -12.14
C PRO A 71 29.90 22.11 -13.57
N GLU A 72 31.20 21.89 -13.73
CA GLU A 72 31.68 21.20 -14.92
C GLU A 72 30.71 20.07 -15.20
N ARG A 73 30.27 20.00 -16.46
CA ARG A 73 29.19 19.19 -17.01
C ARG A 73 29.41 17.68 -16.80
N THR A 74 29.40 17.22 -15.56
CA THR A 74 29.17 15.84 -15.18
C THR A 74 27.68 15.75 -14.91
N ARG A 75 26.91 15.20 -15.87
CA ARG A 75 25.55 14.75 -15.59
C ARG A 75 25.68 13.79 -14.40
N ALA A 76 25.18 14.17 -13.23
CA ALA A 76 25.04 13.22 -12.14
C ALA A 76 24.28 12.01 -12.70
N ALA A 77 24.84 10.82 -12.54
CA ALA A 77 24.23 9.61 -13.05
C ALA A 77 22.84 9.46 -12.45
N HIS A 78 21.85 9.09 -13.27
CA HIS A 78 20.53 8.71 -12.79
C HIS A 78 20.67 7.62 -11.71
N GLN A 79 19.90 7.76 -10.63
CA GLN A 79 19.91 6.88 -9.47
C GLN A 79 18.62 6.07 -9.45
N GLN A 80 18.76 4.76 -9.27
CA GLN A 80 17.66 3.83 -8.98
C GLN A 80 18.01 3.09 -7.70
N ARG A 81 17.38 3.49 -6.59
CA ARG A 81 17.50 2.89 -5.26
C ARG A 81 16.12 2.35 -4.83
N PRO A 82 16.04 1.51 -3.79
CA PRO A 82 14.75 1.02 -3.30
C PRO A 82 13.78 2.11 -2.82
N ASP A 83 14.30 3.24 -2.35
CA ASP A 83 13.56 4.38 -1.82
C ASP A 83 13.33 5.51 -2.83
N TYR A 84 14.20 5.64 -3.83
CA TYR A 84 14.26 6.82 -4.70
C TYR A 84 14.67 6.42 -6.12
N ASP A 85 13.94 6.93 -7.11
CA ASP A 85 14.21 6.64 -8.52
C ASP A 85 14.05 7.90 -9.38
N ASP A 86 15.11 8.26 -10.11
CA ASP A 86 15.08 9.29 -11.14
C ASP A 86 15.51 8.83 -12.53
N THR A 87 15.49 7.53 -12.74
CA THR A 87 15.58 6.92 -14.07
C THR A 87 14.27 7.11 -14.83
N PRO A 88 14.27 6.93 -16.17
CA PRO A 88 13.05 7.09 -16.97
C PRO A 88 12.03 5.95 -16.79
N THR A 89 12.41 4.83 -16.19
CA THR A 89 11.56 3.62 -16.13
C THR A 89 11.62 2.96 -14.76
N PRO A 90 10.46 2.59 -14.17
CA PRO A 90 10.44 1.84 -12.92
C PRO A 90 11.12 0.47 -13.05
N GLU A 91 11.74 -0.01 -11.97
CA GLU A 91 12.40 -1.31 -11.90
C GLU A 91 11.43 -2.48 -12.19
N PHE A 92 10.20 -2.41 -11.65
CA PHE A 92 9.12 -3.35 -11.90
C PHE A 92 7.75 -2.67 -11.78
N LEU A 93 6.70 -3.38 -12.17
CA LEU A 93 5.32 -2.87 -12.28
C LEU A 93 4.37 -3.61 -11.32
N ASN A 94 3.31 -2.91 -10.90
CA ASN A 94 2.18 -3.43 -10.12
C ASN A 94 0.85 -2.86 -10.66
N PRO A 95 0.44 -3.21 -11.88
CA PRO A 95 -0.67 -2.53 -12.53
C PRO A 95 -2.05 -2.92 -12.00
N SER A 96 -2.19 -4.05 -11.29
CA SER A 96 -3.48 -4.59 -10.84
C SER A 96 -3.52 -4.94 -9.33
N TRP A 97 -2.78 -4.20 -8.50
CA TRP A 97 -2.62 -4.55 -7.08
C TRP A 97 -3.92 -4.40 -6.27
N MET A 98 -4.85 -3.53 -6.70
CA MET A 98 -6.12 -3.34 -5.99
C MET A 98 -7.11 -4.48 -6.23
N ALA A 99 -6.89 -5.34 -7.23
CA ALA A 99 -7.73 -6.52 -7.51
C ALA A 99 -7.93 -7.42 -6.28
N THR A 100 -6.95 -7.41 -5.36
CA THR A 100 -6.87 -8.26 -4.17
C THR A 100 -7.62 -7.76 -2.95
N ILE A 101 -8.10 -6.52 -3.00
CA ILE A 101 -8.77 -5.87 -1.87
C ILE A 101 -10.24 -6.30 -1.86
N PRO A 102 -10.85 -6.62 -0.71
CA PRO A 102 -12.28 -6.94 -0.62
C PRO A 102 -13.17 -5.79 -1.12
N ASP A 103 -14.25 -6.14 -1.82
CA ASP A 103 -15.18 -5.20 -2.44
C ASP A 103 -15.96 -4.35 -1.43
N ASP A 104 -16.22 -4.87 -0.24
CA ASP A 104 -16.93 -4.20 0.85
C ASP A 104 -16.03 -3.25 1.67
N LEU A 105 -14.70 -3.32 1.49
CA LEU A 105 -13.77 -2.46 2.21
C LEU A 105 -13.96 -0.99 1.76
N PRO A 106 -14.13 -0.03 2.69
CA PRO A 106 -14.13 1.38 2.36
C PRO A 106 -12.78 1.80 1.77
N LEU A 107 -12.79 2.65 0.74
CA LEU A 107 -11.55 3.16 0.14
C LEU A 107 -10.70 3.96 1.14
N SER A 108 -11.34 4.52 2.18
CA SER A 108 -10.65 5.16 3.31
C SER A 108 -9.88 4.21 4.19
N GLU A 109 -9.98 2.88 4.02
CA GLU A 109 -9.16 1.90 4.72
C GLU A 109 -7.99 1.37 3.89
N VAL A 110 -7.91 1.76 2.62
CA VAL A 110 -6.84 1.36 1.71
C VAL A 110 -5.62 2.26 1.89
N THR A 111 -4.45 1.66 2.15
CA THR A 111 -3.17 2.37 2.12
C THR A 111 -2.67 2.41 0.68
N MET A 112 -2.41 3.57 0.09
CA MET A 112 -2.06 3.62 -1.34
C MET A 112 -0.96 4.63 -1.68
N PRO A 113 -0.15 4.35 -2.70
CA PRO A 113 0.91 5.26 -3.14
C PRO A 113 0.35 6.36 -4.06
N GLY A 114 0.87 7.57 -3.88
CA GLY A 114 0.52 8.77 -4.66
C GLY A 114 1.74 9.54 -5.12
N THR A 115 1.57 10.38 -6.14
CA THR A 115 2.62 11.30 -6.61
C THR A 115 2.20 12.76 -6.48
N HIS A 116 3.08 13.55 -5.87
CA HIS A 116 2.90 15.00 -5.78
C HIS A 116 3.25 15.63 -7.12
N ASN A 117 2.44 16.62 -7.54
CA ASN A 117 2.58 17.25 -8.84
C ASN A 117 2.90 16.22 -9.94
N THR A 118 2.01 15.23 -10.12
CA THR A 118 2.22 14.01 -10.92
C THR A 118 2.83 14.28 -12.30
N MET A 119 2.44 15.39 -12.93
CA MET A 119 2.86 15.77 -14.27
C MET A 119 4.05 16.74 -14.31
N ALA A 120 4.68 17.05 -13.18
CA ALA A 120 5.83 17.95 -13.09
C ALA A 120 7.13 17.25 -13.50
N LEU A 121 7.24 16.98 -14.80
CA LEU A 121 8.35 16.30 -15.47
C LEU A 121 9.36 17.28 -16.10
N TYR A 122 9.04 18.57 -16.12
CA TYR A 122 9.82 19.58 -16.82
C TYR A 122 9.97 20.88 -16.00
N GLY A 123 10.98 21.66 -16.35
CA GLY A 123 11.25 22.96 -15.74
C GLY A 123 12.48 23.00 -14.83
N GLY A 124 13.28 21.91 -14.83
CA GLY A 124 14.54 21.84 -14.11
C GLY A 124 14.37 21.64 -12.62
N VAL A 125 15.47 21.81 -11.89
CA VAL A 125 15.62 21.38 -10.48
C VAL A 125 14.56 21.94 -9.54
N TYR A 126 14.00 23.11 -9.82
CA TYR A 126 12.99 23.75 -8.96
C TYR A 126 11.55 23.32 -9.24
N ALA A 127 11.29 22.75 -10.41
CA ALA A 127 9.94 22.40 -10.84
C ALA A 127 9.73 20.89 -10.98
N GLU A 128 10.75 20.11 -11.31
CA GLU A 128 10.61 18.68 -11.50
C GLU A 128 10.37 17.96 -10.16
N CYS A 129 9.27 17.21 -10.09
CA CYS A 129 8.89 16.37 -8.95
C CYS A 129 8.87 14.88 -9.30
N GLN A 130 8.79 14.55 -10.60
CA GLN A 130 8.68 13.19 -11.09
C GLN A 130 9.58 13.00 -12.33
N THR A 131 10.01 11.76 -12.60
CA THR A 131 10.71 11.40 -13.86
C THR A 131 9.88 10.47 -14.75
N TRP A 132 9.01 9.66 -14.15
CA TRP A 132 8.19 8.70 -14.88
C TRP A 132 6.98 9.37 -15.55
N SER A 133 6.64 8.91 -16.75
CA SER A 133 5.39 9.28 -17.40
C SER A 133 4.17 8.87 -16.57
N LEU A 134 3.00 9.49 -16.81
CA LEU A 134 1.74 9.09 -16.15
C LEU A 134 1.47 7.58 -16.30
N ALA A 135 1.66 7.04 -17.50
CA ALA A 135 1.47 5.62 -17.77
C ALA A 135 2.43 4.73 -16.97
N SER A 136 3.69 5.15 -16.83
CA SER A 136 4.69 4.45 -16.01
C SER A 136 4.36 4.53 -14.52
N GLN A 137 3.90 5.68 -14.03
CA GLN A 137 3.47 5.85 -12.63
C GLN A 137 2.28 4.94 -12.29
N LEU A 138 1.24 4.93 -13.12
CA LEU A 138 0.06 4.08 -12.94
C LEU A 138 0.45 2.59 -12.98
N ARG A 139 1.26 2.16 -13.96
CA ARG A 139 1.72 0.77 -14.04
C ARG A 139 2.66 0.39 -12.90
N ALA A 140 3.45 1.31 -12.35
CA ALA A 140 4.29 1.05 -11.18
C ALA A 140 3.47 0.82 -9.90
N GLY A 141 2.24 1.34 -9.84
CA GLY A 141 1.30 1.12 -8.75
C GLY A 141 0.67 2.39 -8.17
N ILE A 142 1.01 3.59 -8.67
CA ILE A 142 0.44 4.86 -8.21
C ILE A 142 -1.07 4.88 -8.46
N ARG A 143 -1.86 5.27 -7.46
CA ARG A 143 -3.34 5.39 -7.56
C ARG A 143 -3.88 6.75 -7.10
N TYR A 144 -3.04 7.60 -6.53
CA TYR A 144 -3.34 9.00 -6.26
C TYR A 144 -2.50 9.93 -7.12
N LEU A 145 -3.15 10.86 -7.81
CA LEU A 145 -2.52 11.84 -8.70
C LEU A 145 -2.81 13.27 -8.21
N ASP A 146 -1.77 14.07 -8.00
CA ASP A 146 -1.89 15.53 -7.77
C ASP A 146 -1.73 16.26 -9.11
N ILE A 147 -2.87 16.64 -9.70
CA ILE A 147 -2.94 17.30 -11.01
C ILE A 147 -3.23 18.78 -10.83
N ARG A 148 -2.32 19.61 -11.34
CA ARG A 148 -2.42 21.05 -11.23
C ARG A 148 -2.42 21.69 -12.61
N VAL A 149 -3.41 22.56 -12.81
CA VAL A 149 -3.69 23.17 -14.11
C VAL A 149 -3.70 24.68 -14.01
N ARG A 150 -3.36 25.36 -15.09
CA ARG A 150 -3.62 26.78 -15.28
C ARG A 150 -4.73 26.93 -16.32
N HIS A 151 -5.73 27.74 -16.00
CA HIS A 151 -6.80 28.04 -16.93
C HIS A 151 -6.41 29.21 -17.83
N VAL A 152 -6.36 28.98 -19.14
CA VAL A 152 -6.04 30.01 -20.14
C VAL A 152 -7.02 29.91 -21.31
N LYS A 153 -7.93 30.90 -21.40
CA LYS A 153 -8.92 31.00 -22.50
C LYS A 153 -9.71 29.69 -22.73
N GLY A 154 -10.23 29.07 -21.67
CA GLY A 154 -10.97 27.81 -21.75
C GLY A 154 -10.09 26.54 -21.77
N ASN A 155 -8.77 26.67 -21.89
CA ASN A 155 -7.85 25.53 -21.87
C ASN A 155 -7.29 25.29 -20.47
N LEU A 156 -7.16 24.01 -20.09
CA LEU A 156 -6.58 23.58 -18.82
C LEU A 156 -5.19 22.98 -19.08
N ILE A 157 -4.16 23.78 -18.82
CA ILE A 157 -2.77 23.48 -19.18
C ILE A 157 -1.99 23.06 -17.92
N LEU A 158 -1.22 21.98 -17.97
CA LEU A 158 -0.49 21.46 -16.82
C LEU A 158 0.67 22.38 -16.40
N HIS A 159 0.74 22.71 -15.10
CA HIS A 159 1.74 23.62 -14.55
C HIS A 159 2.23 23.18 -13.18
N HIS A 160 3.45 23.60 -12.84
CA HIS A 160 3.96 23.64 -11.46
C HIS A 160 4.58 25.02 -11.24
N GLY A 161 3.95 25.82 -10.37
CA GLY A 161 4.15 27.26 -10.31
C GLY A 161 4.02 27.90 -11.70
N VAL A 162 5.05 28.65 -12.11
CA VAL A 162 5.12 29.29 -13.43
C VAL A 162 5.57 28.35 -14.56
N SER A 163 5.99 27.12 -14.23
CA SER A 163 6.60 26.19 -15.20
C SER A 163 5.54 25.38 -15.95
N TYR A 164 5.48 25.56 -17.27
CA TYR A 164 4.64 24.76 -18.15
C TYR A 164 5.17 23.32 -18.29
N GLN A 165 4.30 22.34 -18.06
CA GLN A 165 4.64 20.91 -18.05
C GLN A 165 4.41 20.21 -19.39
N ARG A 166 4.34 20.96 -20.50
CA ARG A 166 4.27 20.41 -21.87
C ARG A 166 3.08 19.50 -22.15
N GLY A 167 1.96 19.71 -21.44
CA GLY A 167 0.72 18.98 -21.64
C GLY A 167 -0.51 19.71 -21.11
N HIS A 168 -1.68 19.13 -21.37
CA HIS A 168 -2.96 19.64 -20.89
C HIS A 168 -3.76 18.55 -20.18
N PHE A 169 -4.81 18.96 -19.47
CA PHE A 169 -5.62 18.06 -18.64
C PHE A 169 -6.23 16.87 -19.42
N GLY A 170 -6.60 17.08 -20.68
CA GLY A 170 -7.12 16.01 -21.56
C GLY A 170 -6.20 14.79 -21.67
N HIS A 171 -4.88 14.98 -21.80
CA HIS A 171 -3.92 13.86 -21.84
C HIS A 171 -3.92 13.04 -20.55
N VAL A 172 -4.20 13.68 -19.41
CA VAL A 172 -4.28 13.00 -18.11
C VAL A 172 -5.57 12.16 -18.05
N LEU A 173 -6.70 12.74 -18.47
CA LEU A 173 -7.97 12.03 -18.53
C LEU A 173 -7.91 10.81 -19.46
N GLU A 174 -7.35 10.96 -20.66
CA GLU A 174 -7.17 9.86 -21.61
C GLU A 174 -6.27 8.77 -21.01
N GLY A 175 -5.13 9.14 -20.43
CA GLY A 175 -4.20 8.18 -19.82
C GLY A 175 -4.81 7.40 -18.64
N VAL A 176 -5.64 8.06 -17.83
CA VAL A 176 -6.37 7.39 -16.74
C VAL A 176 -7.50 6.52 -17.29
N ALA A 177 -8.25 6.98 -18.28
CA ALA A 177 -9.31 6.20 -18.91
C ALA A 177 -8.75 4.94 -19.61
N ASP A 178 -7.61 5.06 -20.29
CA ASP A 178 -6.87 3.94 -20.86
C ASP A 178 -6.48 2.92 -19.80
N PHE A 179 -5.88 3.40 -18.70
CA PHE A 179 -5.44 2.55 -17.60
C PHE A 179 -6.60 1.81 -16.93
N LEU A 180 -7.68 2.50 -16.59
CA LEU A 180 -8.85 1.88 -15.94
C LEU A 180 -9.63 0.94 -16.86
N ARG A 181 -9.56 1.15 -18.19
CA ARG A 181 -10.08 0.18 -19.16
C ARG A 181 -9.24 -1.08 -19.23
N GLU A 182 -7.92 -0.93 -19.18
CA GLU A 182 -6.97 -2.06 -19.20
C GLU A 182 -7.01 -2.84 -17.87
N TYR A 183 -7.18 -2.15 -16.75
CA TYR A 183 -7.20 -2.71 -15.39
C TYR A 183 -8.47 -2.29 -14.63
N PRO A 184 -9.64 -2.88 -14.94
CA PRO A 184 -10.93 -2.48 -14.36
C PRO A 184 -11.07 -2.80 -12.87
N SER A 185 -10.15 -3.58 -12.30
CA SER A 185 -10.07 -3.83 -10.86
C SER A 185 -9.54 -2.64 -10.05
N GLU A 186 -8.99 -1.63 -10.72
CA GLU A 186 -8.33 -0.49 -10.08
C GLU A 186 -9.26 0.72 -9.99
N THR A 187 -8.89 1.69 -9.17
CA THR A 187 -9.50 3.03 -9.12
C THR A 187 -8.40 4.08 -9.07
N VAL A 188 -8.65 5.27 -9.61
CA VAL A 188 -7.69 6.38 -9.53
C VAL A 188 -8.32 7.55 -8.81
N LEU A 189 -7.65 8.07 -7.78
CA LEU A 189 -7.99 9.33 -7.14
C LEU A 189 -7.16 10.44 -7.77
N MET A 190 -7.81 11.53 -8.14
CA MET A 190 -7.14 12.65 -8.80
C MET A 190 -7.53 13.95 -8.12
N ARG A 191 -6.58 14.54 -7.37
CA ARG A 191 -6.69 15.93 -6.97
C ARG A 191 -6.58 16.80 -8.20
N LEU A 192 -7.56 17.68 -8.38
CA LEU A 192 -7.55 18.69 -9.42
C LEU A 192 -7.68 20.07 -8.81
N ARG A 193 -6.67 20.91 -9.04
CA ARG A 193 -6.62 22.30 -8.59
C ARG A 193 -6.08 23.23 -9.65
N GLU A 194 -6.46 24.50 -9.54
CA GLU A 194 -5.82 25.57 -10.29
C GLU A 194 -4.46 25.92 -9.64
N GLU A 195 -3.36 25.83 -10.38
CA GLU A 195 -2.01 26.13 -9.88
C GLU A 195 -1.75 27.63 -9.78
N PHE A 196 -2.22 28.35 -10.78
CA PHE A 196 -2.20 29.81 -10.81
C PHE A 196 -3.60 30.28 -11.18
N SER A 197 -4.27 30.90 -10.22
CA SER A 197 -5.63 31.38 -10.43
C SER A 197 -5.65 32.79 -11.00
N GLU A 198 -6.07 32.87 -12.26
CA GLU A 198 -6.49 34.13 -12.88
C GLU A 198 -8.02 34.27 -12.85
N THR A 199 -8.74 33.15 -12.82
CA THR A 199 -10.19 33.09 -12.98
C THR A 199 -10.92 32.65 -11.72
N TYR A 200 -10.32 31.77 -10.90
CA TYR A 200 -10.96 31.05 -9.81
C TYR A 200 -12.20 30.24 -10.23
N ASP A 201 -12.40 30.06 -11.54
CA ASP A 201 -13.52 29.34 -12.12
C ASP A 201 -13.00 28.45 -13.25
N ILE A 202 -12.76 27.19 -12.89
CA ILE A 202 -12.37 26.15 -13.83
C ILE A 202 -13.47 25.11 -14.02
N TYR A 203 -14.60 25.20 -13.32
CA TYR A 203 -15.62 24.15 -13.32
C TYR A 203 -16.16 23.88 -14.73
N GLY A 204 -16.56 24.93 -15.45
CA GLY A 204 -17.08 24.79 -16.81
C GLY A 204 -16.05 24.19 -17.77
N ALA A 205 -14.78 24.58 -17.64
CA ALA A 205 -13.69 24.02 -18.43
C ALA A 205 -13.45 22.54 -18.07
N VAL A 206 -13.48 22.17 -16.79
CA VAL A 206 -13.30 20.78 -16.36
C VAL A 206 -14.42 19.89 -16.92
N VAL A 207 -15.67 20.35 -16.83
CA VAL A 207 -16.84 19.68 -17.42
C VAL A 207 -16.65 19.46 -18.92
N ASP A 208 -16.26 20.50 -19.65
CA ASP A 208 -16.00 20.41 -21.09
C ASP A 208 -14.85 19.41 -21.41
N TYR A 209 -13.79 19.40 -20.62
CA TYR A 209 -12.71 18.42 -20.77
C TYR A 209 -13.17 16.99 -20.49
N ILE A 210 -14.01 16.76 -19.47
CA ILE A 210 -14.59 15.43 -19.18
C ILE A 210 -15.44 14.96 -20.37
N HIS A 211 -16.25 15.83 -20.96
CA HIS A 211 -17.05 15.52 -22.14
C HIS A 211 -16.19 15.17 -23.37
N ARG A 212 -15.04 15.84 -23.55
CA ARG A 212 -14.18 15.67 -24.74
C ARG A 212 -13.19 14.51 -24.64
N TYR A 213 -12.64 14.25 -23.45
CA TYR A 213 -11.49 13.37 -23.24
C TYR A 213 -11.79 12.18 -22.32
N ALA A 214 -12.96 12.14 -21.70
CA ALA A 214 -13.41 11.05 -20.85
C ALA A 214 -14.89 10.75 -21.12
N HIS A 215 -15.55 10.08 -20.18
CA HIS A 215 -16.98 9.83 -20.19
C HIS A 215 -17.51 9.97 -18.76
N TRP A 216 -18.76 10.40 -18.63
CA TRP A 216 -19.37 10.61 -17.31
C TRP A 216 -19.43 9.32 -16.50
N ASP A 217 -19.61 8.17 -17.15
CA ASP A 217 -19.61 6.87 -16.46
C ASP A 217 -18.24 6.46 -15.91
N LEU A 218 -17.15 7.13 -16.33
CA LEU A 218 -15.82 6.92 -15.73
C LEU A 218 -15.77 7.48 -14.32
N LEU A 219 -16.53 8.53 -14.01
CA LEU A 219 -16.39 9.26 -12.76
C LEU A 219 -17.22 8.65 -11.63
N TRP A 220 -16.71 8.78 -10.40
CA TRP A 220 -17.48 8.61 -9.18
C TRP A 220 -18.14 9.94 -8.78
N HIS A 221 -19.48 10.02 -8.87
CA HIS A 221 -20.25 11.27 -8.72
C HIS A 221 -20.73 11.57 -7.30
N SER A 222 -20.07 11.05 -6.27
CA SER A 222 -20.47 11.27 -4.87
C SER A 222 -19.40 11.99 -4.07
N ARG A 223 -19.84 12.75 -3.06
CA ARG A 223 -18.96 13.37 -2.07
C ARG A 223 -18.46 12.37 -1.01
N LEU A 224 -19.10 11.21 -0.92
CA LEU A 224 -18.79 10.21 0.09
C LEU A 224 -17.63 9.32 -0.36
N VAL A 225 -16.92 8.78 0.61
CA VAL A 225 -15.92 7.73 0.39
C VAL A 225 -16.63 6.49 -0.16
N PRO A 226 -16.27 5.99 -1.35
CA PRO A 226 -16.85 4.76 -1.88
C PRO A 226 -16.29 3.53 -1.19
N THR A 227 -17.03 2.43 -1.27
CA THR A 227 -16.46 1.08 -1.11
C THR A 227 -15.57 0.73 -2.30
N MET A 228 -14.73 -0.30 -2.16
CA MET A 228 -13.91 -0.79 -3.27
C MET A 228 -14.77 -1.20 -4.48
N ALA A 229 -15.89 -1.91 -4.29
CA ALA A 229 -16.81 -2.27 -5.37
C ALA A 229 -17.31 -1.06 -6.16
N GLU A 230 -17.65 0.03 -5.47
CA GLU A 230 -18.12 1.27 -6.11
C GLU A 230 -16.99 2.03 -6.81
N ALA A 231 -15.77 1.94 -6.30
CA ALA A 231 -14.61 2.65 -6.83
C ALA A 231 -14.00 1.97 -8.06
N ARG A 232 -14.08 0.64 -8.19
CA ARG A 232 -13.45 -0.10 -9.29
C ARG A 232 -13.88 0.41 -10.68
N GLY A 233 -12.90 0.60 -11.55
CA GLY A 233 -13.06 1.16 -12.88
C GLY A 233 -13.42 2.64 -12.89
N LYS A 234 -13.37 3.34 -11.75
CA LYS A 234 -13.73 4.75 -11.64
C LYS A 234 -12.53 5.67 -11.43
N LEU A 235 -12.69 6.90 -11.94
CA LEU A 235 -11.92 8.07 -11.58
C LEU A 235 -12.66 8.83 -10.48
N ILE A 236 -12.06 8.94 -9.31
CA ILE A 236 -12.56 9.74 -8.20
C ILE A 236 -11.86 11.10 -8.25
N VAL A 237 -12.59 12.14 -8.69
CA VAL A 237 -12.08 13.50 -8.67
C VAL A 237 -12.10 14.02 -7.23
N LEU A 238 -10.94 14.40 -6.71
CA LEU A 238 -10.79 15.16 -5.47
C LEU A 238 -10.78 16.65 -5.84
N GLN A 239 -11.97 17.23 -5.82
CA GLN A 239 -12.24 18.57 -6.31
C GLN A 239 -11.72 19.63 -5.34
N GLU A 240 -10.73 20.42 -5.77
CA GLU A 240 -10.21 21.61 -5.10
C GLU A 240 -10.46 22.88 -5.93
N PHE A 241 -11.71 23.04 -6.36
CA PHE A 241 -12.22 24.21 -7.04
C PHE A 241 -13.73 24.35 -6.78
N ALA A 242 -14.26 25.55 -6.97
CA ALA A 242 -15.68 25.85 -6.77
C ALA A 242 -16.56 25.21 -7.87
N GLY A 243 -17.87 25.11 -7.60
CA GLY A 243 -18.86 24.54 -8.53
C GLY A 243 -19.54 23.28 -7.98
N PRO A 244 -20.52 22.71 -8.70
CA PRO A 244 -21.15 21.43 -8.35
C PRO A 244 -20.14 20.29 -8.17
N ASP A 245 -20.56 19.21 -7.52
CA ASP A 245 -19.66 18.09 -7.27
C ASP A 245 -19.51 17.22 -8.51
N LEU A 246 -18.26 17.00 -8.90
CA LEU A 246 -17.88 15.96 -9.85
C LEU A 246 -17.34 14.70 -9.15
N GLY A 247 -17.20 14.77 -7.82
CA GLY A 247 -16.65 13.73 -6.97
C GLY A 247 -16.51 14.21 -5.53
N MET A 248 -15.49 13.74 -4.83
CA MET A 248 -15.23 14.12 -3.45
C MET A 248 -14.60 15.50 -3.34
N ARG A 249 -14.83 16.19 -2.22
CA ARG A 249 -14.15 17.46 -1.95
C ARG A 249 -12.77 17.19 -1.40
N TYR A 250 -11.73 17.82 -1.95
CA TYR A 250 -10.37 17.65 -1.43
C TYR A 250 -10.27 17.95 0.07
N GLY A 251 -10.96 19.00 0.53
CA GLY A 251 -10.99 19.37 1.95
C GLY A 251 -11.79 18.43 2.88
N SER A 252 -12.39 17.34 2.38
CA SER A 252 -13.01 16.33 3.26
C SER A 252 -12.00 15.30 3.79
N LEU A 253 -10.78 15.30 3.26
CA LEU A 253 -9.69 14.42 3.70
C LEU A 253 -9.02 14.97 4.96
N ASP A 254 -8.30 14.10 5.68
CA ASP A 254 -7.34 14.51 6.70
C ASP A 254 -5.97 14.65 6.03
N ILE A 255 -5.37 15.85 6.05
CA ILE A 255 -4.27 16.21 5.16
C ILE A 255 -3.10 16.80 5.94
N ALA A 256 -1.91 16.22 5.76
CA ALA A 256 -0.64 16.83 6.15
C ALA A 256 0.16 17.25 4.91
N ASP A 257 0.27 18.56 4.70
CA ASP A 257 0.95 19.18 3.55
C ASP A 257 1.89 20.33 4.00
N ASP A 258 2.77 20.06 4.96
CA ASP A 258 3.85 21.00 5.30
C ASP A 258 4.96 20.93 4.25
N TRP A 259 4.72 21.50 3.08
CA TRP A 259 5.61 21.40 1.91
C TRP A 259 6.83 22.34 1.98
N LYS A 260 6.84 23.32 2.89
CA LYS A 260 7.85 24.38 2.90
C LYS A 260 9.11 23.92 3.61
N VAL A 261 10.16 23.67 2.84
CA VAL A 261 11.47 23.26 3.35
C VAL A 261 12.50 24.30 2.88
N PRO A 262 12.71 25.42 3.60
CA PRO A 262 13.53 26.53 3.09
C PRO A 262 14.96 26.12 2.72
N THR A 263 15.54 25.21 3.51
CA THR A 263 16.89 24.68 3.36
C THR A 263 16.92 23.21 3.79
N LEU A 264 17.97 22.47 3.42
CA LEU A 264 18.14 21.06 3.82
C LEU A 264 18.26 20.84 5.33
N MET A 265 18.45 21.90 6.12
CA MET A 265 18.46 21.82 7.59
C MET A 265 17.05 21.60 8.17
N HIS A 266 15.99 21.86 7.40
CA HIS A 266 14.59 21.72 7.82
C HIS A 266 13.96 20.41 7.34
N VAL A 267 14.77 19.49 6.79
CA VAL A 267 14.29 18.17 6.35
C VAL A 267 13.74 17.38 7.53
N GLU A 268 14.32 17.53 8.73
CA GLU A 268 13.83 16.85 9.92
C GLU A 268 12.45 17.36 10.36
N ASP A 269 12.20 18.66 10.28
CA ASP A 269 10.88 19.24 10.58
C ASP A 269 9.82 18.68 9.61
N LYS A 270 10.17 18.59 8.32
CA LYS A 270 9.31 17.96 7.31
C LYS A 270 9.04 16.50 7.64
N TRP A 271 10.08 15.74 8.01
CA TRP A 271 9.94 14.34 8.38
C TRP A 271 9.06 14.18 9.61
N GLN A 272 9.21 15.02 10.63
CA GLN A 272 8.39 14.99 11.84
C GLN A 272 6.90 15.16 11.51
N SER A 273 6.56 16.10 10.62
CA SER A 273 5.18 16.27 10.14
C SER A 273 4.65 15.02 9.42
N VAL A 274 5.46 14.38 8.58
CA VAL A 274 5.11 13.12 7.89
C VAL A 274 4.89 12.00 8.90
N TYR A 275 5.82 11.84 9.84
CA TYR A 275 5.79 10.81 10.87
C TYR A 275 4.55 10.93 11.75
N GLU A 276 4.26 12.14 12.26
CA GLU A 276 3.10 12.39 13.13
C GLU A 276 1.78 12.05 12.45
N HIS A 277 1.62 12.44 11.18
CA HIS A 277 0.39 12.15 10.43
C HIS A 277 0.24 10.65 10.12
N LEU A 278 1.34 9.95 9.81
CA LEU A 278 1.33 8.50 9.63
C LEU A 278 1.02 7.75 10.93
N GLU A 279 1.49 8.23 12.09
CA GLU A 279 1.12 7.64 13.39
C GLU A 279 -0.34 7.93 13.79
N ALA A 280 -0.93 9.03 13.31
CA ALA A 280 -2.33 9.37 13.55
C ALA A 280 -3.30 8.53 12.70
N ALA A 281 -2.93 8.20 11.46
CA ALA A 281 -3.81 7.56 10.48
C ALA A 281 -4.46 6.23 10.94
N PRO A 282 -3.79 5.31 11.68
CA PRO A 282 -4.39 4.06 12.13
C PRO A 282 -5.58 4.24 13.10
N THR A 283 -5.55 5.29 13.93
CA THR A 283 -6.58 5.54 14.97
C THR A 283 -7.50 6.72 14.65
N GLY A 284 -7.17 7.49 13.61
CA GLY A 284 -7.97 8.60 13.14
C GLY A 284 -9.32 8.18 12.55
N ASN A 285 -10.11 9.17 12.12
CA ASN A 285 -11.46 8.96 11.62
C ASN A 285 -11.50 7.97 10.43
N LYS A 286 -12.16 6.83 10.59
CA LYS A 286 -12.26 5.82 9.54
C LYS A 286 -13.11 6.23 8.33
N ALA A 287 -13.98 7.23 8.50
CA ALA A 287 -14.77 7.80 7.42
C ALA A 287 -13.98 8.78 6.54
N GLN A 288 -12.74 9.13 6.90
CA GLN A 288 -11.88 10.03 6.13
C GLN A 288 -10.70 9.27 5.55
N ILE A 289 -10.32 9.66 4.33
CA ILE A 289 -9.04 9.27 3.73
C ILE A 289 -7.97 10.19 4.31
N PHE A 290 -6.91 9.60 4.85
CA PHE A 290 -5.70 10.30 5.27
C PHE A 290 -4.81 10.53 4.04
N LEU A 291 -4.25 11.72 3.88
CA LEU A 291 -3.35 12.08 2.79
C LEU A 291 -2.10 12.76 3.36
N THR A 292 -0.98 12.03 3.34
CA THR A 292 0.32 12.51 3.82
C THR A 292 1.21 12.87 2.65
N TYR A 293 1.60 14.13 2.53
CA TYR A 293 2.63 14.55 1.58
C TYR A 293 4.01 14.39 2.21
N SER A 294 4.84 13.51 1.64
CA SER A 294 6.27 13.44 1.97
C SER A 294 7.12 14.37 1.10
N SER A 295 6.53 14.97 0.06
CA SER A 295 7.17 15.96 -0.80
C SER A 295 7.38 17.31 -0.10
N GLY A 296 8.30 18.11 -0.64
CA GLY A 296 8.57 19.46 -0.16
C GLY A 296 9.48 20.22 -1.11
N ALA A 297 9.57 21.53 -0.90
CA ALA A 297 10.44 22.41 -1.67
C ALA A 297 10.80 23.70 -0.91
N GLY A 298 11.93 24.29 -1.29
CA GLY A 298 12.31 25.64 -0.92
C GLY A 298 13.49 26.15 -1.74
N VAL A 299 13.87 27.40 -1.48
CA VAL A 299 14.88 28.12 -2.28
C VAL A 299 16.23 27.39 -2.30
N PHE A 300 16.62 26.77 -1.18
CA PHE A 300 17.87 26.03 -1.03
C PHE A 300 17.67 24.53 -0.77
N ALA A 301 16.46 24.02 -1.00
CA ALA A 301 16.14 22.60 -0.91
C ALA A 301 15.14 22.27 -2.01
N TYR A 302 15.66 21.90 -3.17
CA TYR A 302 14.86 21.55 -4.33
C TYR A 302 14.20 20.17 -4.14
N PRO A 303 13.05 19.89 -4.80
CA PRO A 303 12.27 18.65 -4.65
C PRO A 303 13.12 17.38 -4.65
N ARG A 304 14.03 17.26 -5.62
CA ARG A 304 14.94 16.12 -5.75
C ARG A 304 15.79 15.88 -4.50
N ALA A 305 16.40 16.93 -3.93
CA ALA A 305 17.25 16.79 -2.76
C ALA A 305 16.47 16.46 -1.48
N ILE A 306 15.20 16.88 -1.41
CA ILE A 306 14.30 16.54 -0.31
C ILE A 306 13.87 15.08 -0.44
N ALA A 307 13.41 14.64 -1.60
CA ALA A 307 13.03 13.25 -1.88
C ALA A 307 14.18 12.27 -1.55
N GLN A 308 15.41 12.61 -1.94
CA GLN A 308 16.60 11.80 -1.63
C GLN A 308 16.90 11.63 -0.12
N ARG A 309 16.27 12.43 0.76
CA ARG A 309 16.43 12.38 2.22
C ARG A 309 15.18 11.91 2.95
N ILE A 310 13.99 12.30 2.50
CA ILE A 310 12.72 11.90 3.09
C ILE A 310 12.33 10.48 2.67
N ASN A 311 12.50 10.10 1.39
CA ASN A 311 12.09 8.78 0.93
C ASN A 311 12.82 7.62 1.64
N PRO A 312 14.15 7.69 1.93
CA PRO A 312 14.80 6.69 2.78
C PRO A 312 14.16 6.53 4.16
N GLN A 313 13.86 7.65 4.83
CA GLN A 313 13.24 7.63 6.16
C GLN A 313 11.83 7.03 6.11
N LEU A 314 11.05 7.40 5.09
CA LEU A 314 9.74 6.84 4.82
C LEU A 314 9.84 5.32 4.56
N TYR A 315 10.79 4.90 3.73
CA TYR A 315 10.99 3.50 3.41
C TYR A 315 11.35 2.66 4.66
N ASP A 316 12.26 3.16 5.49
CA ASP A 316 12.65 2.48 6.74
C ASP A 316 11.50 2.43 7.74
N TYR A 317 10.75 3.52 7.89
CA TYR A 317 9.53 3.57 8.72
C TYR A 317 8.50 2.52 8.28
N LEU A 318 8.21 2.45 6.97
CA LEU A 318 7.23 1.53 6.42
C LEU A 318 7.67 0.07 6.57
N ARG A 319 8.95 -0.22 6.32
CA ARG A 319 9.51 -1.57 6.50
C ARG A 319 9.46 -2.03 7.96
N ALA A 320 9.67 -1.13 8.91
CA ALA A 320 9.54 -1.44 10.33
C ALA A 320 8.10 -1.77 10.76
N LYS A 321 7.09 -1.38 9.95
CA LYS A 321 5.66 -1.49 10.28
C LYS A 321 4.87 -2.42 9.35
N THR A 322 5.51 -3.06 8.38
CA THR A 322 4.84 -3.90 7.36
C THR A 322 4.02 -5.04 7.96
N GLU A 323 4.40 -5.58 9.13
CA GLU A 323 3.67 -6.67 9.79
C GLU A 323 2.52 -6.20 10.69
N LEU A 324 2.33 -4.89 10.88
CA LEU A 324 1.28 -4.36 11.76
C LEU A 324 -0.10 -4.30 11.09
N ASN A 325 -0.18 -4.53 9.77
CA ASN A 325 -1.43 -4.51 8.98
C ASN A 325 -2.32 -3.30 9.30
N GLN A 326 -1.72 -2.11 9.30
CA GLN A 326 -2.38 -0.86 9.68
C GLN A 326 -2.67 0.01 8.46
N ARG A 327 -3.75 0.79 8.55
CA ARG A 327 -4.06 1.82 7.58
C ARG A 327 -3.15 3.03 7.78
N LEU A 328 -2.54 3.49 6.69
CA LEU A 328 -1.77 4.74 6.62
C LEU A 328 -2.37 5.78 5.66
N GLY A 329 -3.37 5.40 4.87
CA GLY A 329 -4.00 6.27 3.87
C GLY A 329 -3.13 6.44 2.62
N ILE A 330 -3.27 7.59 1.98
CA ILE A 330 -2.49 7.96 0.79
C ILE A 330 -1.15 8.53 1.23
N ILE A 331 -0.06 8.00 0.68
CA ILE A 331 1.28 8.52 0.86
C ILE A 331 1.75 9.13 -0.45
N CYS A 332 1.80 10.46 -0.51
CA CYS A 332 2.05 11.23 -1.72
C CYS A 332 3.51 11.71 -1.77
N MET A 333 4.26 11.28 -2.79
CA MET A 333 5.72 11.36 -2.83
C MET A 333 6.26 12.09 -4.07
N ASP A 334 7.50 12.58 -3.97
CA ASP A 334 8.34 12.98 -5.12
C ASP A 334 9.35 11.86 -5.43
N PHE A 335 9.56 11.57 -6.71
CA PHE A 335 10.52 10.56 -7.20
C PHE A 335 10.47 9.19 -6.47
N PRO A 336 9.29 8.57 -6.26
CA PRO A 336 9.21 7.29 -5.58
C PRO A 336 9.81 6.16 -6.43
N ALA A 337 10.49 5.22 -5.79
CA ALA A 337 10.98 4.01 -6.45
C ALA A 337 9.96 2.85 -6.38
N ALA A 338 10.12 1.88 -7.27
CA ALA A 338 9.24 0.71 -7.33
C ALA A 338 9.23 -0.11 -6.01
N PRO A 339 10.36 -0.35 -5.31
CA PRO A 339 10.33 -1.05 -4.03
C PRO A 339 9.61 -0.28 -2.89
N LEU A 340 9.72 1.05 -2.85
CA LEU A 340 8.96 1.90 -1.93
C LEU A 340 7.46 1.80 -2.21
N ILE A 341 7.06 1.87 -3.47
CA ILE A 341 5.67 1.66 -3.90
C ILE A 341 5.17 0.27 -3.48
N GLN A 342 5.97 -0.78 -3.71
CA GLN A 342 5.65 -2.14 -3.30
C GLN A 342 5.45 -2.26 -1.79
N THR A 343 6.28 -1.57 -1.01
CA THR A 343 6.17 -1.57 0.45
C THR A 343 4.84 -0.96 0.89
N ILE A 344 4.42 0.15 0.28
CA ILE A 344 3.11 0.78 0.55
C ILE A 344 1.97 -0.15 0.16
N ILE A 345 2.05 -0.78 -1.03
CA ILE A 345 1.06 -1.77 -1.49
C ILE A 345 0.97 -2.95 -0.50
N GLY A 346 2.08 -3.35 0.10
CA GLY A 346 2.15 -4.43 1.09
C GLY A 346 1.35 -4.22 2.37
N PHE A 347 0.88 -2.99 2.65
CA PHE A 347 -0.05 -2.70 3.75
C PHE A 347 -1.51 -3.07 3.44
N GLN A 348 -1.80 -3.63 2.25
CA GLN A 348 -3.12 -4.17 1.94
C GLN A 348 -3.42 -5.39 2.80
N MET A 349 -4.65 -5.46 3.30
CA MET A 349 -5.10 -6.49 4.23
C MET A 349 -4.83 -7.90 3.71
N LYS A 350 -3.91 -8.60 4.37
CA LYS A 350 -3.69 -10.05 4.23
C LYS A 350 -4.92 -10.78 4.78
N GLU A 351 -5.32 -11.92 4.21
CA GLU A 351 -6.40 -12.78 4.74
C GLU A 351 -6.23 -13.00 6.25
N PRO A 352 -7.00 -12.30 7.11
CA PRO A 352 -6.65 -12.15 8.51
C PRO A 352 -6.87 -13.44 9.29
N TYR A 353 -7.76 -14.32 8.78
CA TYR A 353 -8.20 -15.51 9.48
C TYR A 353 -7.23 -16.69 9.37
N ILE A 354 -6.38 -16.77 8.33
CA ILE A 354 -5.45 -17.89 8.17
C ILE A 354 -4.37 -17.89 9.27
N PRO A 355 -3.68 -16.77 9.57
CA PRO A 355 -2.73 -16.75 10.69
C PRO A 355 -3.39 -16.99 12.04
N ILE A 356 -4.60 -16.42 12.27
CA ILE A 356 -5.35 -16.60 13.51
C ILE A 356 -5.74 -18.07 13.71
N TYR A 357 -6.21 -18.73 12.65
CA TYR A 357 -6.51 -20.17 12.66
C TYR A 357 -5.32 -21.00 13.14
N LEU A 358 -4.13 -20.74 12.58
CA LEU A 358 -2.90 -21.45 12.92
C LEU A 358 -2.43 -21.22 14.36
N ILE A 359 -2.49 -19.99 14.85
CA ILE A 359 -2.08 -19.65 16.23
C ILE A 359 -2.99 -20.37 17.22
N VAL A 360 -4.31 -20.26 17.04
CA VAL A 360 -5.29 -20.85 17.95
C VAL A 360 -5.21 -22.39 17.91
N LEU A 361 -5.03 -22.99 16.74
CA LEU A 361 -4.79 -24.43 16.58
C LEU A 361 -3.53 -24.89 17.32
N GLY A 362 -2.44 -24.11 17.23
CA GLY A 362 -1.19 -24.39 17.94
C GLY A 362 -1.33 -24.30 19.45
N VAL A 363 -1.93 -23.22 19.96
CA VAL A 363 -2.15 -23.01 21.40
C VAL A 363 -3.06 -24.08 21.99
N SER A 364 -4.15 -24.45 21.31
CA SER A 364 -5.05 -25.50 21.78
C SER A 364 -4.36 -26.88 21.82
N SER A 365 -3.53 -27.17 20.81
CA SER A 365 -2.77 -28.43 20.73
C SER A 365 -1.71 -28.53 21.84
N ILE A 366 -0.95 -27.46 22.09
CA ILE A 366 0.03 -27.41 23.18
C ILE A 366 -0.67 -27.56 24.53
N SER A 367 -1.79 -26.85 24.74
CA SER A 367 -2.57 -26.93 25.98
C SER A 367 -3.08 -28.35 26.23
N SER A 368 -3.58 -29.01 25.17
CA SER A 368 -4.03 -30.41 25.23
C SER A 368 -2.88 -31.36 25.58
N LEU A 369 -1.68 -31.13 25.04
CA LEU A 369 -0.50 -31.94 25.35
C LEU A 369 -0.05 -31.74 26.80
N THR A 370 -0.02 -30.50 27.29
CA THR A 370 0.32 -30.17 28.68
C THR A 370 -0.64 -30.81 29.67
N LEU A 371 -1.95 -30.77 29.42
CA LEU A 371 -2.94 -31.42 30.27
C LEU A 371 -2.83 -32.95 30.26
N THR A 372 -2.49 -33.54 29.11
CA THR A 372 -2.24 -34.98 28.99
C THR A 372 -1.02 -35.41 29.80
N TYR A 373 0.07 -34.64 29.72
CA TYR A 373 1.27 -34.89 30.50
C TYR A 373 1.06 -34.65 32.00
N ALA A 374 0.33 -33.59 32.37
CA ALA A 374 -0.06 -33.35 33.76
C ALA A 374 -0.89 -34.51 34.30
N LYS A 375 -1.84 -35.05 33.54
CA LYS A 375 -2.60 -36.25 33.95
C LYS A 375 -1.67 -37.44 34.22
N SER A 376 -0.64 -37.64 33.41
CA SER A 376 0.34 -38.72 33.61
C SER A 376 1.15 -38.60 34.91
N ILE A 377 1.22 -37.41 35.52
CA ILE A 377 1.98 -37.16 36.75
C ILE A 377 1.09 -37.30 38.00
N TRP A 378 -0.18 -36.91 37.89
CA TRP A 378 -1.12 -36.85 39.01
C TRP A 378 -2.11 -38.02 38.89
N ASP A 379 -1.74 -39.15 39.50
CA ASP A 379 -2.42 -40.44 39.32
C ASP A 379 -3.84 -40.46 39.94
N ASP A 380 -4.10 -39.69 41.02
CA ASP A 380 -5.39 -39.70 41.72
C ASP A 380 -5.83 -38.32 42.28
N GLY A 381 -7.14 -38.05 42.20
CA GLY A 381 -7.80 -36.94 42.91
C GLY A 381 -8.58 -35.96 42.03
N PHE A 382 -9.03 -34.86 42.65
CA PHE A 382 -9.82 -33.79 42.02
C PHE A 382 -9.14 -33.18 40.78
N ALA A 383 -7.79 -33.11 40.79
CA ALA A 383 -7.01 -32.60 39.68
C ALA A 383 -7.15 -33.44 38.39
N CYS A 384 -7.28 -34.77 38.52
CA CYS A 384 -7.48 -35.68 37.38
C CYS A 384 -8.87 -35.47 36.75
N ILE A 385 -9.91 -35.34 37.58
CA ILE A 385 -11.29 -35.07 37.13
C ILE A 385 -11.37 -33.70 36.45
N LEU A 386 -10.77 -32.68 37.05
CA LEU A 386 -10.72 -31.34 36.47
C LEU A 386 -9.96 -31.32 35.12
N SER A 387 -8.83 -32.02 35.04
CA SER A 387 -8.08 -32.18 33.80
C SER A 387 -8.92 -32.85 32.70
N HIS A 388 -9.71 -33.88 33.04
CA HIS A 388 -10.61 -34.53 32.09
C HIS A 388 -11.70 -33.58 31.57
N GLY A 389 -12.30 -32.78 32.46
CA GLY A 389 -13.26 -31.74 32.08
C GLY A 389 -12.65 -30.68 31.16
N CYS A 390 -11.47 -30.16 31.51
CA CYS A 390 -10.73 -29.19 30.70
C CYS A 390 -10.37 -29.75 29.32
N MET A 391 -9.91 -31.01 29.26
CA MET A 391 -9.60 -31.69 28.00
C MET A 391 -10.84 -31.85 27.12
N ALA A 392 -11.99 -32.25 27.67
CA ALA A 392 -13.23 -32.38 26.91
C ALA A 392 -13.68 -31.04 26.30
N VAL A 393 -13.60 -29.95 27.07
CA VAL A 393 -13.91 -28.60 26.59
C VAL A 393 -12.94 -28.16 25.49
N LEU A 394 -11.64 -28.38 25.67
CA LEU A 394 -10.62 -28.04 24.68
C LEU A 394 -10.79 -28.83 23.37
N HIS A 395 -11.17 -30.11 23.46
CA HIS A 395 -11.46 -30.92 22.28
C HIS A 395 -12.72 -30.45 21.55
N LEU A 396 -13.79 -30.12 22.27
CA LEU A 396 -15.00 -29.56 21.68
C LEU A 396 -14.71 -28.22 20.99
N PHE A 397 -13.96 -27.34 21.64
CA PHE A 397 -13.49 -26.09 21.04
C PHE A 397 -12.66 -26.34 19.79
N SER A 398 -11.66 -27.23 19.87
CA SER A 398 -10.77 -27.55 18.74
C SER A 398 -11.54 -28.15 17.56
N PHE A 399 -12.58 -28.93 17.81
CA PHE A 399 -13.47 -29.45 16.78
C PHE A 399 -14.24 -28.33 16.06
N CYS A 400 -14.89 -27.44 16.81
CA CYS A 400 -15.59 -26.27 16.23
C CYS A 400 -14.61 -25.34 15.48
N TRP A 401 -13.43 -25.11 16.05
CA TRP A 401 -12.40 -24.27 15.46
C TRP A 401 -11.81 -24.88 14.18
N PHE A 402 -11.65 -26.20 14.15
CA PHE A 402 -11.27 -26.92 12.94
C PHE A 402 -12.30 -26.72 11.83
N ILE A 403 -13.60 -26.81 12.13
CA ILE A 403 -14.67 -26.53 11.16
C ILE A 403 -14.58 -25.09 10.64
N ALA A 404 -14.34 -24.11 11.51
CA ALA A 404 -14.13 -22.72 11.08
C ALA A 404 -12.90 -22.60 10.16
N GLY A 405 -11.80 -23.28 10.49
CA GLY A 405 -10.61 -23.40 9.64
C GLY A 405 -10.89 -23.91 8.24
N ASN A 406 -11.80 -24.88 8.09
CA ASN A 406 -12.20 -25.40 6.78
C ASN A 406 -12.83 -24.31 5.91
N VAL A 407 -13.66 -23.45 6.50
CA VAL A 407 -14.31 -22.32 5.82
C VAL A 407 -13.29 -21.27 5.36
N TRP A 408 -12.19 -21.11 6.09
CA TRP A 408 -11.14 -20.14 5.73
C TRP A 408 -10.09 -20.71 4.78
N VAL A 409 -9.81 -22.01 4.82
CA VAL A 409 -8.68 -22.62 4.07
C VAL A 409 -9.10 -23.19 2.71
N TYR A 410 -10.19 -23.94 2.64
CA TYR A 410 -10.57 -24.67 1.42
C TYR A 410 -11.20 -23.81 0.32
N PRO A 411 -12.08 -22.83 0.60
CA PRO A 411 -12.66 -21.97 -0.43
C PRO A 411 -11.65 -21.09 -1.17
N ILE A 412 -10.42 -21.01 -0.68
CA ILE A 412 -9.31 -20.30 -1.30
C ILE A 412 -8.57 -21.17 -2.33
N TYR A 413 -8.78 -22.48 -2.37
CA TYR A 413 -8.10 -23.37 -3.31
C TYR A 413 -8.70 -23.29 -4.74
N PRO A 414 -7.88 -23.11 -5.80
CA PRO A 414 -6.42 -22.97 -5.80
C PRO A 414 -5.99 -21.58 -5.31
N PRO A 415 -5.03 -21.49 -4.36
CA PRO A 415 -4.62 -20.23 -3.76
C PRO A 415 -3.89 -19.35 -4.76
N ASN A 416 -4.11 -18.05 -4.66
CA ASN A 416 -3.31 -17.09 -5.41
C ASN A 416 -2.09 -16.65 -4.58
N TYR A 417 -0.92 -17.09 -5.03
CA TYR A 417 0.38 -16.68 -4.46
C TYR A 417 0.98 -15.48 -5.20
N THR A 418 0.41 -15.05 -6.32
CA THR A 418 0.84 -13.85 -7.01
C THR A 418 0.27 -12.65 -6.27
N HIS A 419 1.05 -11.57 -6.19
CA HIS A 419 0.61 -10.31 -5.60
C HIS A 419 -0.51 -9.61 -6.41
N GLU A 420 -1.01 -10.26 -7.46
CA GLU A 420 -1.83 -9.65 -8.51
C GLU A 420 -3.27 -10.16 -8.57
N GLY A 421 -3.73 -11.06 -7.69
CA GLY A 421 -5.11 -11.54 -7.78
C GLY A 421 -5.86 -11.66 -6.47
N PRO A 422 -7.19 -11.85 -6.55
CA PRO A 422 -8.19 -11.23 -5.69
C PRO A 422 -8.14 -11.59 -4.19
N ARG A 423 -7.28 -12.53 -3.80
CA ARG A 423 -7.05 -13.00 -2.45
C ARG A 423 -5.59 -13.39 -2.30
N TYR A 424 -4.72 -12.41 -2.04
CA TYR A 424 -3.31 -12.68 -1.78
C TYR A 424 -3.20 -13.48 -0.47
N CYS A 425 -2.70 -14.71 -0.59
CA CYS A 425 -2.37 -15.55 0.55
C CYS A 425 -0.85 -15.62 0.71
N GLN A 426 -0.36 -15.29 1.91
CA GLN A 426 1.04 -15.53 2.23
C GLN A 426 1.34 -17.02 2.06
N LYS A 427 2.17 -17.36 1.06
CA LYS A 427 2.38 -18.73 0.58
C LYS A 427 2.66 -19.72 1.70
N THR A 428 3.53 -19.36 2.64
CA THR A 428 3.93 -20.21 3.77
C THR A 428 2.76 -20.48 4.71
N ALA A 429 2.02 -19.44 5.13
CA ALA A 429 0.92 -19.57 6.07
C ALA A 429 -0.23 -20.40 5.46
N TYR A 430 -0.58 -20.12 4.20
CA TYR A 430 -1.61 -20.88 3.50
C TYR A 430 -1.21 -22.34 3.32
N LEU A 431 -0.01 -22.63 2.80
CA LEU A 431 0.43 -24.01 2.57
C LEU A 431 0.46 -24.81 3.87
N PHE A 432 0.95 -24.20 4.95
CA PHE A 432 0.94 -24.84 6.25
C PHE A 432 -0.49 -25.13 6.73
N ALA A 433 -1.40 -24.15 6.66
CA ALA A 433 -2.80 -24.35 7.03
C ALA A 433 -3.50 -25.42 6.18
N PHE A 434 -3.27 -25.41 4.86
CA PHE A 434 -3.85 -26.37 3.92
C PHE A 434 -3.34 -27.80 4.18
N ILE A 435 -2.02 -27.98 4.34
CA ILE A 435 -1.41 -29.28 4.62
C ILE A 435 -1.91 -29.81 5.96
N VAL A 436 -1.85 -29.02 7.04
CA VAL A 436 -2.29 -29.45 8.37
C VAL A 436 -3.77 -29.84 8.35
N THR A 437 -4.62 -29.02 7.76
CA THR A 437 -6.07 -29.30 7.69
C THR A 437 -6.36 -30.58 6.90
N THR A 438 -5.65 -30.79 5.78
CA THR A 438 -5.80 -32.00 4.96
C THR A 438 -5.26 -33.25 5.64
N VAL A 439 -4.14 -33.15 6.35
CA VAL A 439 -3.59 -34.27 7.13
C VAL A 439 -4.54 -34.67 8.26
N VAL A 440 -5.19 -33.71 8.94
CA VAL A 440 -6.20 -34.01 9.96
C VAL A 440 -7.37 -34.78 9.36
N TRP A 441 -7.88 -34.38 8.20
CA TRP A 441 -8.93 -35.12 7.49
C TRP A 441 -8.50 -36.54 7.07
N ALA A 442 -7.30 -36.68 6.51
CA ALA A 442 -6.76 -37.97 6.13
C ALA A 442 -6.61 -38.91 7.35
N SER A 443 -6.16 -38.36 8.48
CA SER A 443 -6.01 -39.09 9.74
C SER A 443 -7.36 -39.53 10.29
N LEU A 444 -8.37 -38.66 10.24
CA LEU A 444 -9.73 -38.97 10.68
C LEU A 444 -10.37 -40.07 9.81
N ALA A 445 -10.22 -39.96 8.49
CA ALA A 445 -10.70 -40.98 7.56
C ALA A 445 -10.04 -42.34 7.81
N LEU A 446 -8.71 -42.35 8.02
CA LEU A 446 -7.98 -43.58 8.35
C LEU A 446 -8.47 -44.18 9.67
N ALA A 447 -8.64 -43.37 10.72
CA ALA A 447 -9.15 -43.82 12.01
C ALA A 447 -10.56 -44.43 11.90
N CYS A 448 -11.45 -43.79 11.12
CA CYS A 448 -12.78 -44.33 10.85
C CYS A 448 -12.73 -45.67 10.10
N CYS A 449 -11.92 -45.78 9.05
CA CYS A 449 -11.75 -47.02 8.27
C CYS A 449 -11.20 -48.17 9.13
N CYS A 450 -10.14 -47.90 9.90
CA CYS A 450 -9.54 -48.86 10.82
C CYS A 450 -10.53 -49.26 11.93
N GLY A 451 -11.26 -48.30 12.50
CA GLY A 451 -12.26 -48.55 13.54
C GLY A 451 -13.44 -49.40 13.05
N CYS A 452 -13.94 -49.12 11.83
CA CYS A 452 -14.99 -49.94 11.21
C CYS A 452 -14.50 -51.36 10.92
N SER A 453 -13.26 -51.49 10.44
CA SER A 453 -12.63 -52.80 10.19
C SER A 453 -12.47 -53.61 11.48
N PHE A 454 -11.99 -52.98 12.55
CA PHE A 454 -11.85 -53.62 13.86
C PHE A 454 -13.21 -54.04 14.45
N SER A 455 -14.23 -53.18 14.32
CA SER A 455 -15.59 -53.46 14.76
C SER A 455 -16.21 -54.63 13.99
N ALA A 456 -16.01 -54.68 12.67
CA ALA A 456 -16.46 -55.78 11.82
C ALA A 456 -15.75 -57.09 12.18
N ILE A 457 -14.43 -57.06 12.40
CA ILE A 457 -13.66 -58.23 12.85
C ILE A 457 -14.18 -58.73 14.20
N THR A 458 -14.36 -57.82 15.17
CA THR A 458 -14.87 -58.17 16.51
C THR A 458 -16.30 -58.72 16.47
N CYS A 459 -17.15 -58.17 15.60
CA CYS A 459 -18.50 -58.69 15.35
C CYS A 459 -18.45 -60.10 14.72
N CYS A 460 -17.59 -60.31 13.73
CA CYS A 460 -17.41 -61.62 13.10
C CYS A 460 -16.88 -62.66 14.09
N THR A 461 -15.88 -62.33 14.90
CA THR A 461 -15.31 -63.26 15.90
C THR A 461 -16.33 -63.59 16.99
N THR A 462 -17.11 -62.62 17.46
CA THR A 462 -18.18 -62.86 18.45
C THR A 462 -19.32 -63.70 17.89
N ILE A 463 -19.74 -63.48 16.63
CA ILE A 463 -20.77 -64.32 15.96
C ILE A 463 -20.25 -65.75 15.73
N LEU A 464 -19.00 -65.91 15.30
CA LEU A 464 -18.38 -67.23 15.09
C LEU A 464 -18.19 -67.98 16.42
N ALA A 465 -17.78 -67.29 17.48
CA ALA A 465 -17.71 -67.85 18.82
C ALA A 465 -19.11 -68.31 19.32
N ARG A 466 -20.15 -67.49 19.08
CA ARG A 466 -21.54 -67.86 19.41
C ARG A 466 -22.03 -69.09 18.64
N ARG A 467 -21.68 -69.23 17.36
CA ARG A 467 -22.03 -70.43 16.56
C ARG A 467 -21.36 -71.71 17.06
N ARG A 468 -20.14 -71.62 17.61
CA ARG A 468 -19.45 -72.78 18.22
C ARG A 468 -20.01 -73.21 19.58
N LEU A 469 -20.77 -72.34 20.25
CA LEU A 469 -21.35 -72.61 21.57
C LEU A 469 -22.81 -73.11 21.51
N ILE A 470 -23.43 -73.21 20.33
CA ILE A 470 -24.78 -73.77 20.16
C ILE A 470 -24.64 -75.22 19.67
N PRO A 471 -24.94 -76.24 20.49
CA PRO A 471 -24.91 -77.64 20.06
C PRO A 471 -25.98 -77.88 18.99
N ASN A 472 -25.62 -78.66 17.97
CA ASN A 472 -26.50 -78.99 16.85
C ASN A 472 -27.73 -79.78 17.37
N ARG A 473 -28.95 -79.25 17.15
CA ARG A 473 -30.21 -79.77 17.69
C ARG A 473 -30.71 -81.08 17.03
N ASN A 474 -29.88 -81.70 16.18
CA ASN A 474 -30.19 -82.92 15.40
C ASN A 474 -29.28 -84.12 15.73
N SER A 475 -28.64 -84.16 16.90
CA SER A 475 -28.04 -85.40 17.39
C SER A 475 -29.14 -86.30 17.96
N SER A 476 -29.40 -87.42 17.27
CA SER A 476 -30.41 -88.43 17.57
C SER A 476 -30.39 -88.90 19.02
N TYR A 477 -31.55 -88.83 19.69
CA TYR A 477 -31.85 -89.57 20.91
C TYR A 477 -32.77 -90.75 20.55
N GLY A 478 -32.38 -91.98 20.88
CA GLY A 478 -33.31 -93.10 21.05
C GLY A 478 -32.79 -94.48 20.63
N ALA A 479 -32.44 -95.32 21.63
CA ALA A 479 -33.02 -96.64 21.94
C ALA A 479 -32.01 -97.51 22.75
N ILE A 480 -32.27 -97.80 24.04
CA ILE A 480 -32.69 -99.11 24.64
C ILE A 480 -31.53 -100.15 24.60
N SER A 481 -31.09 -100.88 25.64
CA SER A 481 -31.54 -101.21 27.00
C SER A 481 -30.35 -101.78 27.82
N ASP A 482 -30.59 -101.96 29.12
CA ASP A 482 -29.99 -102.92 30.08
C ASP A 482 -28.75 -102.50 30.90
N GLU A 483 -29.06 -102.19 32.17
CA GLU A 483 -28.26 -102.28 33.41
C GLU A 483 -27.48 -103.62 33.58
N PRO A 484 -26.65 -103.82 34.64
CA PRO A 484 -25.54 -103.02 35.18
C PRO A 484 -24.36 -104.01 35.53
N PRO A 485 -23.58 -103.92 36.63
CA PRO A 485 -22.87 -102.83 37.29
C PRO A 485 -21.34 -103.11 37.38
N ALA A 486 -20.64 -102.23 38.12
CA ALA A 486 -19.46 -102.52 38.93
C ALA A 486 -18.07 -102.34 38.31
N GLY A 487 -17.21 -101.67 39.09
CA GLY A 487 -15.76 -101.75 38.94
C GLY A 487 -15.05 -100.46 39.34
N ASP A 488 -14.78 -100.32 40.65
CA ASP A 488 -13.71 -99.48 41.19
C ASP A 488 -12.37 -99.73 40.45
N VAL A 489 -11.56 -98.69 40.21
CA VAL A 489 -10.30 -98.32 40.93
C VAL A 489 -9.81 -96.98 40.38
#